data_AF-A0A963D1T5-F1
#
_entry.id   AF-A0A963D1T5-F1
#
_cell.length_a   1.000
_cell.length_b   1.000
_cell.length_c   1.000
_cell.angle_alpha   90.00
_cell.angle_beta   90.00
_cell.angle_gamma   90.00
#
_symmetry.space_group_name_H-M   'P 1'
#
loop_
_entity.id
_entity.type
_entity.pdbx_description
1 polymer ?
#
loop_
_entity_poly.entity_id
_entity_poly.type
_entity_poly.pdbx_seq_one_letter_code
_entity_poly.pdbx_strand_id
1 'polypeptide(L)'
;MLRRPAASLQCAIRALHLRAAARVLLSSLLSILLVGVVSAAELLKSQALGEGVFALIGETGARSLENHALNANFGVIDTPGGAILIDSGASFEGARLLDEQVRALTGKPVKWVINTGSQDHRWLGNGYFASQGAALIALSRTVATQRANALAESEALGALLGERFEGT
;
A
#
# COMPACT_ATOMS: atom_id res chain seq x y z
N MET A 1 -7.48 -27.59 74.51
CA MET A 1 -7.56 -28.03 73.10
C MET A 1 -7.99 -26.83 72.25
N LEU A 2 -7.04 -26.02 71.78
CA LEU A 2 -7.31 -24.74 71.09
C LEU A 2 -7.68 -25.01 69.62
N ARG A 3 -8.96 -24.92 69.27
CA ARG A 3 -9.42 -24.95 67.88
C ARG A 3 -9.01 -23.62 67.22
N ARG A 4 -8.01 -23.66 66.32
CA ARG A 4 -7.70 -22.52 65.46
C ARG A 4 -8.93 -22.18 64.60
N PRO A 5 -9.35 -20.90 64.50
CA PRO A 5 -10.55 -20.54 63.75
C PRO A 5 -10.31 -20.79 62.26
N ALA A 6 -11.10 -21.68 61.67
CA ALA A 6 -11.05 -22.06 60.25
C ALA A 6 -11.11 -20.86 59.27
N ALA A 7 -11.68 -19.74 59.73
CA ALA A 7 -11.82 -18.50 58.96
C ALA A 7 -10.49 -17.87 58.50
N SER A 8 -9.39 -18.00 59.27
CA SER A 8 -8.11 -17.37 58.91
C SER A 8 -7.39 -18.11 57.77
N LEU A 9 -7.55 -19.43 57.69
CA LEU A 9 -6.98 -20.26 56.63
C LEU A 9 -7.73 -20.08 55.30
N GLN A 10 -9.07 -19.97 55.36
CA GLN A 10 -9.91 -19.70 54.18
C GLN A 10 -9.58 -18.35 53.52
N CYS A 11 -9.28 -17.32 54.33
CA CYS A 11 -8.93 -16.00 53.83
C CYS A 11 -7.56 -15.99 53.12
N ALA A 12 -6.55 -16.66 53.70
CA ALA A 12 -5.22 -16.78 53.12
C ALA A 12 -5.22 -17.56 51.79
N ILE A 13 -5.99 -18.65 51.71
CA ILE A 13 -6.16 -19.46 50.49
C ILE A 13 -6.82 -18.64 49.38
N ARG A 14 -7.90 -17.90 49.69
CA ARG A 14 -8.56 -17.00 48.72
C ARG A 14 -7.62 -15.90 48.21
N ALA A 15 -6.83 -15.29 49.08
CA ALA A 15 -5.84 -14.28 48.68
C ALA A 15 -4.73 -14.84 47.79
N LEU A 16 -4.29 -16.09 48.03
CA LEU A 16 -3.31 -16.77 47.19
C LEU A 16 -3.87 -17.11 45.80
N HIS A 17 -5.11 -17.60 45.72
CA HIS A 17 -5.79 -17.85 44.44
C HIS A 17 -6.03 -16.57 43.64
N LEU A 18 -6.42 -15.46 44.30
CA LEU A 18 -6.59 -14.15 43.63
C LEU A 18 -5.26 -13.63 43.06
N ARG A 19 -4.15 -13.77 43.79
CA ARG A 19 -2.81 -13.37 43.31
C ARG A 19 -2.31 -14.26 42.17
N ALA A 20 -2.58 -15.57 42.21
CA ALA A 20 -2.24 -16.50 41.14
C ALA A 20 -3.06 -16.22 39.86
N ALA A 21 -4.37 -15.98 40.01
CA ALA A 21 -5.25 -15.60 38.90
C ALA A 21 -4.84 -14.27 38.26
N ALA A 22 -4.50 -13.25 39.08
CA ALA A 22 -4.01 -11.97 38.58
C ALA A 22 -2.68 -12.11 37.82
N ARG A 23 -1.76 -12.98 38.27
CA ARG A 23 -0.50 -13.26 37.55
C ARG A 23 -0.74 -13.99 36.23
N VAL A 24 -1.62 -14.97 36.19
CA VAL A 24 -1.97 -15.68 34.94
C VAL A 24 -2.62 -14.71 33.95
N LEU A 25 -3.58 -13.90 34.40
CA LEU A 25 -4.24 -12.89 33.55
C LEU A 25 -3.24 -11.84 33.02
N LEU A 26 -2.32 -11.35 33.86
CA LEU A 26 -1.31 -10.37 33.45
C LEU A 26 -0.29 -10.99 32.46
N SER A 27 0.06 -12.26 32.66
CA SER A 27 0.94 -13.00 31.74
C SER A 27 0.28 -13.22 30.38
N SER A 28 -1.01 -13.59 30.37
CA SER A 28 -1.79 -13.76 29.15
C SER A 28 -1.98 -12.45 28.39
N LEU A 29 -2.19 -11.33 29.11
CA LEU A 29 -2.32 -10.00 28.50
C LEU A 29 -0.99 -9.55 27.83
N LEU A 30 0.15 -9.84 28.46
CA LEU A 30 1.48 -9.52 27.92
C LEU A 30 1.81 -10.35 26.67
N SER A 31 1.40 -11.63 26.64
CA SER A 31 1.57 -12.49 25.46
C SER A 31 0.71 -12.05 24.28
N ILE A 32 -0.50 -11.52 24.51
CA ILE A 32 -1.36 -10.99 23.44
C ILE A 32 -0.77 -9.69 22.85
N LEU A 33 -0.08 -8.88 23.67
CA LEU A 33 0.55 -7.64 23.19
C LEU A 33 1.74 -7.89 22.25
N LEU A 34 2.44 -9.03 22.36
CA LEU A 34 3.63 -9.33 21.54
C LEU A 34 3.31 -9.86 20.13
N VAL A 35 2.10 -10.35 19.86
CA VAL A 35 1.75 -11.02 18.59
C VAL A 35 1.24 -10.04 17.52
N GLY A 36 1.08 -8.76 17.85
CA GLY A 36 0.26 -7.82 17.08
C GLY A 36 0.90 -7.05 15.93
N VAL A 37 2.14 -7.32 15.49
CA VAL A 37 2.76 -6.55 14.38
C VAL A 37 2.98 -7.44 13.17
N VAL A 38 1.89 -7.81 12.49
CA VAL A 38 1.98 -8.26 11.10
C VAL A 38 2.20 -7.01 10.25
N SER A 39 3.44 -6.78 9.82
CA SER A 39 3.72 -5.77 8.80
C SER A 39 3.09 -6.25 7.50
N ALA A 40 2.18 -5.45 6.94
CA ALA A 40 1.78 -5.63 5.55
C ALA A 40 3.04 -5.50 4.66
N ALA A 41 3.12 -6.30 3.59
CA ALA A 41 4.18 -6.15 2.61
C ALA A 41 4.04 -4.76 1.95
N GLU A 42 5.15 -4.02 1.92
CA GLU A 42 5.20 -2.70 1.29
C GLU A 42 5.20 -2.89 -0.24
N LEU A 43 4.11 -2.51 -0.92
CA LEU A 43 3.96 -2.67 -2.37
C LEU A 43 5.03 -1.96 -3.19
N LEU A 44 5.48 -0.80 -2.70
CA LEU A 44 6.44 0.08 -3.35
C LEU A 44 7.41 0.60 -2.31
N LYS A 45 8.68 0.29 -2.45
CA LYS A 45 9.71 0.87 -1.59
C LYS A 45 10.00 2.30 -2.04
N SER A 46 9.72 3.27 -1.19
CA SER A 46 10.09 4.67 -1.46
C SER A 46 11.60 4.92 -1.24
N GLN A 47 12.22 5.67 -2.15
CA GLN A 47 13.61 6.11 -2.06
C GLN A 47 13.71 7.59 -2.42
N ALA A 48 14.16 8.41 -1.47
CA ALA A 48 14.49 9.80 -1.74
C ALA A 48 15.78 9.91 -2.57
N LEU A 49 15.73 10.73 -3.63
CA LEU A 49 16.86 11.01 -4.51
C LEU A 49 17.45 12.42 -4.27
N GLY A 50 16.77 13.24 -3.46
CA GLY A 50 17.16 14.62 -3.13
C GLY A 50 16.19 15.64 -3.71
N GLU A 51 16.13 16.82 -3.11
CA GLU A 51 15.40 17.99 -3.66
C GLU A 51 13.91 17.73 -3.99
N GLY A 52 13.23 16.94 -3.17
CA GLY A 52 11.81 16.61 -3.40
C GLY A 52 11.59 15.59 -4.53
N VAL A 53 12.64 14.90 -4.98
CA VAL A 53 12.56 13.83 -5.97
C VAL A 53 12.61 12.48 -5.28
N PHE A 54 11.73 11.58 -5.67
CA PHE A 54 11.60 10.24 -5.11
C PHE A 54 11.46 9.20 -6.24
N ALA A 55 11.99 8.01 -5.99
CA ALA A 55 11.65 6.81 -6.72
C ALA A 55 10.72 5.95 -5.85
N LEU A 56 9.68 5.39 -6.47
CA LEU A 56 8.84 4.34 -5.90
C LEU A 56 9.25 3.04 -6.59
N ILE A 57 9.91 2.14 -5.87
CA ILE A 57 10.51 0.93 -6.41
C ILE A 57 9.57 -0.25 -6.21
N GLY A 58 9.02 -0.76 -7.31
CA GLY A 58 8.21 -1.97 -7.32
C GLY A 58 9.04 -3.24 -7.29
N GLU A 59 8.37 -4.36 -7.04
CA GLU A 59 8.97 -5.68 -7.04
C GLU A 59 9.53 -6.05 -8.42
N THR A 60 10.63 -6.80 -8.46
CA THR A 60 11.22 -7.31 -9.71
C THR A 60 10.52 -8.56 -10.25
N GLY A 61 9.57 -9.10 -9.50
CA GLY A 61 8.79 -10.28 -9.87
C GLY A 61 7.81 -10.03 -11.03
N ALA A 62 7.07 -11.08 -11.38
CA ALA A 62 5.97 -10.96 -12.32
C ALA A 62 4.85 -10.08 -11.74
N ARG A 63 4.02 -9.54 -12.64
CA ARG A 63 2.74 -8.94 -12.23
C ARG A 63 1.89 -10.00 -11.57
N SER A 64 1.18 -9.60 -10.52
CA SER A 64 0.23 -10.44 -9.83
C SER A 64 -0.93 -9.62 -9.30
N LEU A 65 -1.94 -10.32 -8.81
CA LEU A 65 -3.07 -9.70 -8.13
C LEU A 65 -2.61 -8.98 -6.85
N GLU A 66 -1.68 -9.61 -6.12
CA GLU A 66 -1.14 -9.14 -4.84
C GLU A 66 -0.32 -7.86 -4.98
N ASN A 67 0.50 -7.75 -6.03
CA ASN A 67 1.28 -6.53 -6.27
C ASN A 67 0.52 -5.49 -7.11
N HIS A 68 -0.76 -5.72 -7.42
CA HIS A 68 -1.61 -4.81 -8.21
C HIS A 68 -0.98 -4.42 -9.56
N ALA A 69 -0.17 -5.33 -10.15
CA ALA A 69 0.65 -5.08 -11.32
C ALA A 69 1.61 -3.87 -11.20
N LEU A 70 2.00 -3.48 -9.99
CA LEU A 70 2.96 -2.42 -9.67
C LEU A 70 4.41 -2.96 -9.61
N ASN A 71 4.76 -3.90 -10.49
CA ASN A 71 6.11 -4.47 -10.60
C ASN A 71 7.04 -3.59 -11.47
N ALA A 72 7.03 -2.28 -11.24
CA ALA A 72 7.79 -1.30 -11.98
C ALA A 72 8.26 -0.16 -11.07
N ASN A 73 9.20 0.64 -11.56
CA ASN A 73 9.63 1.85 -10.85
C ASN A 73 8.85 3.06 -11.35
N PHE A 74 8.42 3.89 -10.43
CA PHE A 74 7.74 5.15 -10.69
C PHE A 74 8.56 6.30 -10.10
N GLY A 75 8.39 7.49 -10.67
CA GLY A 75 9.08 8.69 -10.21
C GLY A 75 8.08 9.69 -9.62
N VAL A 76 8.46 10.39 -8.56
CA VAL A 76 7.67 11.48 -7.97
C VAL A 76 8.55 12.71 -7.85
N ILE A 77 8.05 13.85 -8.31
CA ILE A 77 8.72 15.14 -8.14
C ILE A 77 7.76 16.06 -7.40
N ASP A 78 8.16 16.46 -6.20
CA ASP A 78 7.42 17.42 -5.39
C ASP A 78 7.68 18.85 -5.88
N THR A 79 6.61 19.56 -6.25
CA THR A 79 6.70 20.96 -6.68
C THR A 79 5.78 21.84 -5.85
N PRO A 80 5.98 23.18 -5.84
CA PRO A 80 5.04 24.09 -5.17
C PRO A 80 3.59 24.01 -5.69
N GLY A 81 3.41 23.65 -6.97
CA GLY A 81 2.09 23.60 -7.62
C GLY A 81 1.36 22.26 -7.53
N GLY A 82 2.01 21.22 -6.98
CA GLY A 82 1.50 19.85 -6.95
C GLY A 82 2.56 18.83 -7.37
N ALA A 83 2.27 17.54 -7.19
CA ALA A 83 3.23 16.50 -7.56
C ALA A 83 3.21 16.23 -9.06
N ILE A 84 4.38 15.93 -9.62
CA ILE A 84 4.53 15.30 -10.94
C ILE A 84 4.80 13.81 -10.70
N LEU A 85 3.99 12.96 -11.32
CA LEU A 85 4.16 11.51 -11.33
C LEU A 85 4.75 11.06 -12.67
N ILE A 86 5.74 10.17 -12.63
CA ILE A 86 6.32 9.51 -13.79
C ILE A 86 5.74 8.10 -13.88
N ASP A 87 5.02 7.83 -14.97
CA ASP A 87 4.24 6.62 -15.24
C ASP A 87 3.05 6.40 -14.27
N SER A 88 1.89 5.98 -14.79
CA SER A 88 0.62 5.98 -14.03
C SER A 88 0.24 4.66 -13.35
N GLY A 89 1.04 3.61 -13.54
CA GLY A 89 0.63 2.25 -13.18
C GLY A 89 -0.26 1.59 -14.23
N ALA A 90 -0.66 0.36 -13.93
CA ALA A 90 -1.22 -0.61 -14.88
C ALA A 90 -2.75 -0.74 -14.84
N SER A 91 -3.41 -0.16 -13.84
CA SER A 91 -4.87 -0.19 -13.68
C SER A 91 -5.36 1.00 -12.86
N PHE A 92 -6.67 1.22 -12.83
CA PHE A 92 -7.30 2.24 -12.00
C PHE A 92 -7.01 2.05 -10.50
N GLU A 93 -7.07 0.80 -10.02
CA GLU A 93 -6.77 0.49 -8.62
C GLU A 93 -5.27 0.67 -8.31
N GLY A 94 -4.38 0.20 -9.17
CA GLY A 94 -2.93 0.39 -9.01
C GLY A 94 -2.55 1.88 -9.01
N ALA A 95 -3.19 2.68 -9.85
CA ALA A 95 -3.04 4.13 -9.88
C ALA A 95 -3.50 4.81 -8.58
N ARG A 96 -4.60 4.34 -7.98
CA ARG A 96 -5.06 4.81 -6.66
C ARG A 96 -4.01 4.56 -5.57
N LEU A 97 -3.44 3.36 -5.54
CA LEU A 97 -2.40 3.01 -4.58
C LEU A 97 -1.13 3.83 -4.80
N LEU A 98 -0.77 4.12 -6.06
CA LEU A 98 0.31 5.05 -6.39
C LEU A 98 0.04 6.48 -5.90
N ASP A 99 -1.18 7.01 -6.07
CA ASP A 99 -1.54 8.35 -5.58
C ASP A 99 -1.46 8.44 -4.05
N GLU A 100 -1.80 7.38 -3.33
CA GLU A 100 -1.62 7.30 -1.88
C GLU A 100 -0.15 7.44 -1.48
N GLN A 101 0.77 6.77 -2.20
CA GLN A 101 2.21 6.92 -1.98
C GLN A 101 2.69 8.34 -2.30
N VAL A 102 2.23 8.92 -3.42
CA VAL A 102 2.57 10.30 -3.78
C VAL A 102 2.11 11.29 -2.72
N ARG A 103 0.89 11.14 -2.21
CA ARG A 103 0.34 12.00 -1.16
C ARG A 103 1.08 11.82 0.15
N ALA A 104 1.49 10.60 0.50
CA ALA A 104 2.32 10.35 1.68
C ALA A 104 3.67 11.06 1.60
N LEU A 105 4.30 11.08 0.41
CA LEU A 105 5.60 11.73 0.20
C LEU A 105 5.53 13.25 0.11
N THR A 106 4.47 13.79 -0.50
CA THR A 106 4.42 15.21 -0.90
C THR A 106 3.37 16.03 -0.17
N GLY A 107 2.35 15.39 0.40
CA GLY A 107 1.15 16.05 0.93
C GLY A 107 0.28 16.73 -0.13
N LYS A 108 0.56 16.52 -1.42
CA LYS A 108 -0.04 17.26 -2.54
C LYS A 108 -0.74 16.32 -3.52
N PRO A 109 -1.76 16.81 -4.26
CA PRO A 109 -2.34 16.06 -5.35
C PRO A 109 -1.36 15.92 -6.52
N VAL A 110 -1.47 14.83 -7.26
CA VAL A 110 -0.83 14.70 -8.59
C VAL A 110 -1.50 15.68 -9.55
N LYS A 111 -0.71 16.59 -10.12
CA LYS A 111 -1.17 17.57 -11.10
C LYS A 111 -0.72 17.26 -12.51
N TRP A 112 0.35 16.49 -12.66
CA TRP A 112 0.89 16.06 -13.95
C TRP A 112 1.31 14.59 -13.87
N VAL A 113 0.98 13.84 -14.91
CA VAL A 113 1.47 12.47 -15.12
C VAL A 113 2.23 12.44 -16.44
N ILE A 114 3.49 12.01 -16.39
CA ILE A 114 4.34 11.87 -17.59
C ILE A 114 4.48 10.39 -17.90
N ASN A 115 3.88 9.93 -19.01
CA ASN A 115 4.09 8.55 -19.48
C ASN A 115 5.36 8.51 -20.34
N THR A 116 6.32 7.70 -19.90
CA THR A 116 7.64 7.61 -20.54
C THR A 116 7.69 6.57 -21.67
N GLY A 117 6.68 5.70 -21.76
CA GLY A 117 6.61 4.64 -22.77
C GLY A 117 5.20 4.10 -22.98
N SER A 118 5.09 3.09 -23.84
CA SER A 118 3.80 2.59 -24.32
C SER A 118 3.39 1.23 -23.76
N GLN A 119 4.16 0.66 -22.83
CA GLN A 119 3.74 -0.57 -22.14
C GLN A 119 2.71 -0.26 -21.07
N ASP A 120 1.70 -1.12 -20.96
CA ASP A 120 0.60 -1.16 -19.99
C ASP A 120 0.80 -0.38 -18.66
N HIS A 121 1.79 -0.76 -17.85
CA HIS A 121 2.11 -0.22 -16.53
C HIS A 121 2.56 1.25 -16.55
N ARG A 122 2.84 1.80 -17.72
CA ARG A 122 3.23 3.20 -17.87
C ARG A 122 2.05 4.14 -18.02
N TRP A 123 0.87 3.63 -18.43
CA TRP A 123 -0.20 4.50 -18.91
C TRP A 123 -1.63 4.02 -18.69
N LEU A 124 -1.91 2.75 -18.42
CA LEU A 124 -3.30 2.30 -18.26
C LEU A 124 -3.95 2.88 -17.00
N GLY A 125 -3.18 3.19 -15.97
CA GLY A 125 -3.65 3.96 -14.81
C GLY A 125 -4.03 5.43 -15.09
N ASN A 126 -3.85 5.93 -16.31
CA ASN A 126 -4.11 7.34 -16.66
C ASN A 126 -5.55 7.77 -16.35
N GLY A 127 -6.54 6.88 -16.54
CA GLY A 127 -7.95 7.18 -16.29
C GLY A 127 -8.22 7.68 -14.86
N TYR A 128 -7.53 7.09 -13.87
CA TYR A 128 -7.61 7.51 -12.48
C TYR A 128 -7.16 8.96 -12.28
N PHE A 129 -5.96 9.31 -12.76
CA PHE A 129 -5.40 10.64 -12.58
C PHE A 129 -6.14 11.70 -13.41
N ALA A 130 -6.59 11.35 -14.63
CA ALA A 130 -7.43 12.21 -15.45
C ALA A 130 -8.76 12.55 -14.75
N SER A 131 -9.38 11.56 -14.09
CA SER A 131 -10.63 11.77 -13.32
C SER A 131 -10.46 12.76 -12.17
N GLN A 132 -9.24 12.93 -11.66
CA GLN A 132 -8.88 13.91 -10.63
C GLN A 132 -8.39 15.25 -11.19
N GLY A 133 -8.39 15.44 -12.51
CA GLY A 133 -7.96 16.68 -13.15
C GLY A 133 -6.44 16.86 -13.25
N ALA A 134 -5.68 15.75 -13.27
CA ALA A 134 -4.26 15.79 -13.63
C ALA A 134 -4.10 15.92 -15.16
N ALA A 135 -3.08 16.66 -15.59
CA ALA A 135 -2.70 16.72 -16.99
C ALA A 135 -1.85 15.49 -17.36
N LEU A 136 -2.24 14.77 -18.40
CA LEU A 136 -1.50 13.64 -18.94
C LEU A 136 -0.55 14.10 -20.05
N ILE A 137 0.72 13.74 -19.94
CA ILE A 137 1.78 14.19 -20.84
C ILE A 137 2.52 12.97 -21.38
N ALA A 138 2.58 12.86 -22.70
CA ALA A 138 3.35 11.84 -23.39
C ALA A 138 3.77 12.34 -24.78
N LEU A 139 4.82 11.75 -25.36
CA LEU A 139 5.17 12.03 -26.75
C LEU A 139 4.07 11.52 -27.70
N SER A 140 3.78 12.25 -28.78
CA SER A 140 2.75 11.86 -29.74
C SER A 140 2.97 10.45 -30.32
N ARG A 141 4.24 10.06 -30.54
CA ARG A 141 4.58 8.69 -30.97
C ARG A 141 4.24 7.62 -29.93
N THR A 142 4.44 7.94 -28.64
CA THR A 142 4.12 7.04 -27.53
C THR A 142 2.60 6.83 -27.47
N VAL A 143 1.82 7.90 -27.60
CA VAL A 143 0.36 7.84 -27.65
C VAL A 143 -0.15 7.01 -28.83
N ALA A 144 0.47 7.13 -30.00
CA ALA A 144 0.10 6.33 -31.16
C ALA A 144 0.28 4.83 -30.89
N THR A 145 1.40 4.43 -30.29
CA THR A 145 1.65 3.02 -29.92
C THR A 145 0.73 2.55 -28.79
N GLN A 146 0.48 3.38 -27.76
CA GLN A 146 -0.48 3.05 -26.69
C GLN A 146 -1.85 2.74 -27.27
N ARG A 147 -2.36 3.59 -28.17
CA ARG A 147 -3.66 3.36 -28.84
C ARG A 147 -3.67 2.10 -29.69
N ALA A 148 -2.58 1.81 -30.39
CA ALA A 148 -2.47 0.61 -31.22
C ALA A 148 -2.47 -0.68 -30.39
N ASN A 149 -1.91 -0.64 -29.18
CA ASN A 149 -1.79 -1.82 -28.31
C ASN A 149 -2.86 -1.90 -27.22
N ALA A 150 -3.68 -0.86 -27.04
CA ALA A 150 -4.59 -0.70 -25.91
C ALA A 150 -5.44 -1.94 -25.64
N LEU A 151 -6.05 -2.51 -26.68
CA LEU A 151 -6.90 -3.70 -26.53
C LEU A 151 -6.09 -4.89 -26.02
N ALA A 152 -4.96 -5.21 -26.66
CA ALA A 152 -4.15 -6.37 -26.29
C ALA A 152 -3.55 -6.23 -24.89
N GLU A 153 -3.09 -5.04 -24.52
CA GLU A 153 -2.55 -4.75 -23.18
C GLU A 153 -3.64 -4.84 -22.11
N SER A 154 -4.83 -4.28 -22.37
CA SER A 154 -5.98 -4.35 -21.46
C SER A 154 -6.53 -5.77 -21.31
N GLU A 155 -6.59 -6.57 -22.38
CA GLU A 155 -7.01 -7.98 -22.30
C GLU A 155 -6.04 -8.80 -21.45
N ALA A 156 -4.73 -8.60 -21.65
CA ALA A 156 -3.71 -9.32 -20.89
C ALA A 156 -3.76 -9.01 -19.38
N LEU A 157 -3.90 -7.73 -19.02
CA LEU A 157 -4.02 -7.34 -17.61
C LEU A 157 -5.39 -7.63 -17.02
N GLY A 158 -6.46 -7.50 -17.80
CA GLY A 158 -7.81 -7.88 -17.39
C GLY A 158 -7.88 -9.36 -17.01
N ALA A 159 -7.25 -10.24 -17.80
CA ALA A 159 -7.16 -11.66 -17.48
C ALA A 159 -6.37 -11.94 -16.19
N LEU A 160 -5.38 -11.11 -15.86
CA LEU A 160 -4.56 -11.25 -14.66
C LEU A 160 -5.22 -10.69 -13.39
N LEU A 161 -5.80 -9.49 -13.49
CA LEU A 161 -6.31 -8.73 -12.35
C LEU A 161 -7.81 -8.95 -12.09
N GLY A 162 -8.56 -9.49 -13.06
CA GLY A 162 -9.99 -9.74 -12.95
C GLY A 162 -10.76 -8.46 -12.59
N GLU A 163 -11.62 -8.55 -11.56
CA GLU A 163 -12.44 -7.43 -11.09
C GLU A 163 -11.62 -6.19 -10.69
N ARG A 164 -10.33 -6.35 -10.34
CA ARG A 164 -9.43 -5.23 -10.01
C ARG A 164 -8.99 -4.41 -11.21
N PHE A 165 -9.27 -4.89 -12.43
CA PHE A 165 -9.04 -4.13 -13.66
C PHE A 165 -10.23 -3.25 -14.05
N GLU A 166 -11.42 -3.52 -13.51
CA GLU A 166 -12.65 -2.81 -13.87
C GLU A 166 -12.52 -1.29 -13.66
N GLY A 167 -12.98 -0.52 -14.64
CA GLY A 167 -12.91 0.95 -14.63
C GLY A 167 -11.57 1.56 -15.04
N THR A 168 -10.60 0.75 -15.46
CA THR A 168 -9.37 1.20 -16.14
C THR A 168 -9.66 1.72 -17.53
#